data_AF-A0A355C2S7-F1
#
_entry.id   AF-A0A355C2S7-F1
#
_cell.length_a   1.000
_cell.length_b   1.000
_cell.length_c   1.000
_cell.angle_alpha   90.00
_cell.angle_beta   90.00
_cell.angle_gamma   90.00
#
_symmetry.space_group_name_H-M   'P 1'
#
loop_
_entity.id
_entity.type
_entity.pdbx_description
1 polymer ?
#
loop_
_entity_poly.entity_id
_entity_poly.type
_entity_poly.pdbx_seq_one_letter_code
_entity_poly.pdbx_strand_id
1 'polypeptide(L)' 'MIGLGHYLSVAAVLFAIGMAGIFVNRKNVIIILMSIELML' A
#
# COMPACT_ATOMS: atom_id res chain seq x y z
N MET A 1 -24.31 -2.21 -8.25
CA MET A 1 -23.60 -3.49 -8.11
C MET A 1 -22.12 -3.14 -8.05
N ILE A 2 -21.41 -3.46 -6.96
CA ILE A 2 -19.98 -3.16 -6.86
C ILE A 2 -19.25 -4.15 -7.76
N GLY A 3 -18.82 -3.67 -8.93
CA GLY A 3 -18.12 -4.48 -9.91
C GLY A 3 -16.67 -4.73 -9.51
N LEU A 4 -16.05 -5.75 -10.12
CA LEU A 4 -14.66 -6.14 -9.88
C LEU A 4 -13.66 -4.96 -9.97
N GLY A 5 -13.95 -3.97 -10.84
CA GLY A 5 -13.15 -2.76 -10.98
C GLY A 5 -13.00 -1.94 -9.70
N HIS A 6 -14.01 -1.88 -8.83
CA HIS A 6 -13.92 -1.16 -7.55
C HIS A 6 -12.96 -1.84 -6.57
N TYR A 7 -12.96 -3.17 -6.52
CA TYR A 7 -12.03 -3.92 -5.67
C TYR A 7 -10.59 -3.79 -6.18
N LEU A 8 -10.40 -3.87 -7.50
CA LEU A 8 -9.10 -3.67 -8.14
C LEU A 8 -8.57 -2.25 -7.95
N SER A 9 -9.43 -1.23 -8.04
CA SER A 9 -9.00 0.16 -7.82
C SER A 9 -8.58 0.41 -6.37
N VAL A 10 -9.32 -0.15 -5.40
CA VAL A 10 -8.96 -0.01 -3.98
C VAL A 10 -7.67 -0.76 -3.67
N ALA A 11 -7.50 -1.98 -4.18
CA ALA A 11 -6.26 -2.74 -4.03
C ALA A 11 -5.06 -2.01 -4.67
N ALA A 12 -5.24 -1.41 -5.85
CA ALA A 12 -4.19 -0.63 -6.50
C ALA A 12 -3.81 0.63 -5.69
N VAL A 13 -4.79 1.31 -5.09
CA VAL A 13 -4.54 2.49 -4.23
C VAL A 13 -3.80 2.09 -2.94
N LEU A 14 -4.24 1.02 -2.27
CA LEU A 14 -3.56 0.49 -1.08
C LEU A 14 -2.11 0.10 -1.39
N PHE A 15 -1.90 -0.63 -2.49
CA PHE A 15 -0.56 -1.01 -2.95
C PHE A 15 0.31 0.22 -3.25
N ALA A 16 -0.23 1.23 -3.94
CA ALA A 16 0.50 2.47 -4.24
C ALA A 16 0.90 3.24 -2.98
N ILE A 17 0.04 3.26 -1.94
CA ILE A 17 0.34 3.89 -0.64
C ILE A 17 1.44 3.11 0.09
N GLY A 18 1.36 1.78 0.14
CA GLY A 18 2.41 0.93 0.72
C GLY A 18 3.76 1.13 0.01
N MET A 19 3.74 1.17 -1.33
CA MET A 19 4.95 1.41 -2.12
C MET A 19 5.53 2.82 -1.85
N ALA A 20 4.69 3.85 -1.78
CA ALA A 20 5.13 5.21 -1.45
C ALA A 20 5.69 5.32 -0.02
N GLY A 21 5.10 4.63 0.95
CA GLY A 21 5.54 4.62 2.36
C GLY A 21 7.00 4.17 2.53
N ILE A 22 7.44 3.19 1.72
CA ILE A 22 8.83 2.70 1.71
C ILE A 22 9.82 3.78 1.25
N PHE A 23 9.48 4.53 0.19
CA PHE A 23 10.38 5.55 -0.37
C PHE A 23 10.43 6.82 0.47
N VAL A 24 9.31 7.24 1.08
CA VAL A 24 9.23 8.49 1.86
C VAL A 24 10.03 8.39 3.17
N ASN A 25 10.00 7.23 3.85
CA ASN A 25 10.58 7.07 5.19
C ASN A 25 11.63 5.96 5.28
N ARG A 26 12.58 5.94 4.33
CA ARG A 26 13.66 4.94 4.27
C ARG A 26 14.55 4.83 5.53
N LYS A 27 14.49 5.80 6.45
CA LYS A 27 15.23 5.79 7.73
C LYS A 27 14.45 5.14 8.88
N ASN A 28 13.14 4.96 8.75
CA ASN A 28 12.30 4.41 9.81
C ASN A 28 11.88 2.99 9.44
N VAL A 29 12.60 2.01 9.98
CA VAL A 29 12.35 0.58 9.72
C VAL A 29 10.94 0.16 10.11
N ILE A 30 10.33 0.77 11.14
CA ILE A 30 8.95 0.46 11.55
C ILE A 30 7.96 0.82 10.43
N ILE A 31 8.16 1.95 9.76
CA ILE A 31 7.30 2.39 8.65
C ILE A 31 7.49 1.50 7.43
N ILE A 32 8.72 1.04 7.17
CA ILE A 32 8.99 0.08 6.10
C ILE A 32 8.29 -1.25 6.37
N LEU A 33 8.36 -1.77 7.59
CA LEU A 33 7.68 -3.02 7.98
C LEU A 33 6.15 -2.88 7.89
N MET A 34 5.58 -1.79 8.39
CA MET A 34 4.15 -1.50 8.28
C MET A 34 3.71 -1.35 6.81
N SER A 35 4.55 -0.78 5.94
CA SER A 35 4.27 -0.66 4.51
C SER A 35 4.29 -2.03 3.80
N ILE A 36 5.12 -2.96 4.27
CA ILE A 36 5.14 -4.34 3.77
C ILE A 36 3.86 -5.08 4.21
N GLU A 37 3.43 -4.94 5.47
CA GLU A 37 2.15 -5.51 5.93
C GLU A 37 0.93 -4.93 5.19
N LEU A 38 1.01 -3.69 4.70
CA LEU A 38 -0.06 -3.05 3.93
C LEU A 38 -0.12 -3.54 2.46
N MET A 39 0.99 -4.05 1.92
CA MET A 39 1.05 -4.64 0.57
C MET A 39 0.72 -6.14 0.56
N LEU A 40 0.84 -6.83 1.69
CA LEU A 40 0.56 -8.26 1.86
C LEU A 40 -0.94 -8.50 2.13
#